data_AF-A0AAV5TKN1-F1
#
_entry.id   AF-A0AAV5TKN1-F1
#
_cell.length_a   1.000
_cell.length_b   1.000
_cell.length_c   1.000
_cell.angle_alpha   90.00
_cell.angle_beta   90.00
_cell.angle_gamma   90.00
#
_symmetry.space_group_name_H-M   'P 1'
#
loop_
_entity.id
_entity.type
_entity.pdbx_description
1 polymer ?
#
loop_
_entity_poly.entity_id
_entity_poly.type
_entity_poly.pdbx_seq_one_letter_code
_entity_poly.pdbx_strand_id
1 'polypeptide(L)'
;TLFLMTTISLQMAERLADQTTILLPIRADAHSLHSENCNIPHLRYFIVLIGTLAAAIGIGCNFAYNFAVVCNVNQSMDVKATYEQSPSSSPVMYFPPGITNIIYSAFPAGNILTLFGLIALRGRVSVRNQVMIGTAISTVVTGLIPIAFDLWPTSTLVLKAIQGAAVAPTIPLIGHIAANWTPLAEVGFFIAILSSYSQIGIFITMSTAGPLCDFFGWRSIFYFNACCSAVVLVLWCFFFFDTPAQHKRLSDKEFQIIEPNEKPVVQKKTNVPYREFFKNASVWAVLIATIGNYNGISPLIVFAPALLKKAVGLTDMQTSNFNAISFLLQLVLKIVSGILSDRWTSVSESFKTRFFNSISCGLAGVLMIGTGFFPVENKILCAVSITVTQSVIGFNSAGFNKAAMIVTKQYAHFIVTIIGVIISASTIFEPFLVWAVAPDTTWDQWFFLLVLHGAILVISNLIFCLMIRAKPAKFTESNATLKLKEMELQ
;
A
#
# COMPACT_ATOMS: atom_id res chain seq x y z
N THR A 1 -7.86 -21.34 8.16
CA THR A 1 -6.74 -20.39 8.29
C THR A 1 -7.17 -18.94 8.14
N LEU A 2 -7.93 -18.57 7.10
CA LEU A 2 -8.50 -17.21 6.95
C LEU A 2 -9.37 -16.79 8.15
N PHE A 3 -10.28 -17.68 8.59
CA PHE A 3 -11.14 -17.47 9.75
C PHE A 3 -10.32 -17.31 11.05
N LEU A 4 -9.36 -18.21 11.27
CA LEU A 4 -8.45 -18.22 12.43
C LEU A 4 -7.60 -16.94 12.51
N MET A 5 -7.17 -16.39 11.37
CA MET A 5 -6.40 -15.13 11.33
C MET A 5 -7.27 -13.90 11.55
N THR A 6 -8.53 -13.86 11.05
CA THR A 6 -9.49 -12.83 11.48
C THR A 6 -9.76 -12.89 12.98
N THR A 7 -9.84 -14.10 13.56
CA THR A 7 -10.03 -14.26 15.01
C THR A 7 -8.81 -13.77 15.79
N ILE A 8 -7.59 -14.06 15.32
CA ILE A 8 -6.36 -13.60 15.95
C ILE A 8 -6.19 -12.08 15.79
N SER A 9 -6.52 -11.50 14.63
CA SER A 9 -6.51 -10.04 14.43
C SER A 9 -7.59 -9.34 15.27
N LEU A 10 -8.78 -9.93 15.43
CA LEU A 10 -9.81 -9.41 16.34
C LEU A 10 -9.37 -9.52 17.80
N GLN A 11 -8.83 -10.67 18.25
CA GLN A 11 -8.36 -10.87 19.63
C GLN A 11 -7.17 -9.98 19.97
N MET A 12 -6.31 -9.69 18.99
CA MET A 12 -5.18 -8.79 19.15
C MET A 12 -5.63 -7.32 19.14
N ALA A 13 -6.67 -6.98 18.37
CA ALA A 13 -7.33 -5.68 18.42
C ALA A 13 -8.11 -5.46 19.73
N GLU A 14 -8.77 -6.49 20.27
CA GLU A 14 -9.42 -6.47 21.59
C GLU A 14 -8.40 -6.26 22.71
N ARG A 15 -7.27 -6.99 22.69
CA ARG A 15 -6.19 -6.80 23.68
C ARG A 15 -5.52 -5.42 23.59
N LEU A 16 -5.49 -4.81 22.41
CA LEU A 16 -4.97 -3.45 22.22
C LEU A 16 -5.99 -2.37 22.64
N ALA A 17 -7.29 -2.63 22.47
CA ALA A 17 -8.38 -1.78 22.95
C ALA A 17 -8.43 -1.78 24.49
N ASP A 18 -8.31 -2.94 25.14
CA ASP A 18 -8.25 -3.04 26.61
C ASP A 18 -7.03 -2.33 27.22
N GLN A 19 -5.90 -2.28 26.50
CA GLN A 19 -4.71 -1.56 26.96
C GLN A 19 -4.74 -0.05 26.69
N THR A 20 -5.62 0.44 25.80
CA THR A 20 -5.74 1.88 25.50
C THR A 20 -6.68 2.63 26.44
N THR A 21 -7.49 1.92 27.22
CA THR A 21 -8.41 2.51 28.23
C THR A 21 -7.70 3.14 29.44
N ILE A 22 -6.37 3.01 29.57
CA ILE A 22 -5.62 3.49 30.75
C ILE A 22 -4.88 4.84 30.53
N LEU A 23 -4.86 5.44 29.33
CA LEU A 23 -3.93 6.56 29.05
C LEU A 23 -4.52 7.80 28.34
N LEU A 24 -5.47 8.48 28.99
CA LEU A 24 -5.71 9.92 28.79
C LEU A 24 -5.97 10.61 30.15
N PRO A 25 -5.12 11.53 30.62
CA PRO A 25 -5.43 12.36 31.76
C PRO A 25 -6.09 13.66 31.25
N ILE A 26 -7.42 13.67 31.12
CA ILE A 26 -8.18 14.92 31.02
C ILE A 26 -9.42 14.82 31.91
N ARG A 27 -9.31 15.50 33.07
CA ARG A 27 -10.36 16.16 33.87
C ARG A 27 -11.65 15.36 34.16
N ALA A 28 -11.79 15.02 35.44
CA ALA A 28 -13.01 14.53 36.07
C ALA A 28 -14.25 15.34 35.67
N ASP A 29 -15.23 14.64 35.07
CA ASP A 29 -16.69 14.81 35.24
C ASP A 29 -17.44 13.73 34.42
N ALA A 30 -17.00 12.47 34.53
CA ALA A 30 -17.65 11.32 33.87
C ALA A 30 -18.03 10.20 34.86
N HIS A 31 -18.13 10.51 36.15
CA HIS A 31 -18.64 9.59 37.18
C HIS A 31 -20.17 9.69 37.28
N SER A 32 -20.91 9.20 36.28
CA SER A 32 -22.34 8.89 36.46
C SER A 32 -22.94 7.87 35.49
N LEU A 33 -22.15 7.24 34.60
CA LEU A 33 -22.67 6.26 33.63
C LEU A 33 -21.96 4.91 33.78
N HIS A 34 -22.16 4.25 34.93
CA HIS A 34 -21.80 2.85 35.13
C HIS A 34 -22.95 2.09 35.77
N SER A 35 -23.95 1.73 34.96
CA SER A 35 -24.66 0.46 35.06
C SER A 35 -25.64 0.32 33.89
N GLU A 36 -25.24 -0.38 32.82
CA GLU A 36 -26.14 -1.15 31.97
C GLU A 36 -25.29 -1.91 30.94
N ASN A 37 -25.51 -3.22 30.83
CA ASN A 37 -24.78 -4.18 29.99
C ASN A 37 -24.39 -3.60 28.61
N CYS A 38 -23.11 -3.32 28.43
CA CYS A 38 -22.55 -2.72 27.23
C CYS A 38 -22.43 -3.76 26.11
N ASN A 39 -23.48 -3.93 25.30
CA ASN A 39 -23.33 -4.50 23.96
C ASN A 39 -22.57 -3.48 23.10
N ILE A 40 -21.25 -3.64 23.03
CA ILE A 40 -20.34 -2.75 22.30
C ILE A 40 -20.71 -2.77 20.79
N PRO A 41 -20.93 -1.61 20.14
CA PRO A 41 -21.33 -1.57 18.75
C PRO A 41 -20.11 -1.68 17.81
N HIS A 42 -19.99 -2.81 17.09
CA HIS A 42 -18.82 -3.18 16.28
C HIS A 42 -18.89 -2.78 14.80
N LEU A 43 -19.90 -2.02 14.37
CA LEU A 43 -20.18 -1.82 12.95
C LEU A 43 -19.11 -0.96 12.25
N ARG A 44 -18.60 0.10 12.89
CA ARG A 44 -17.55 0.96 12.34
C ARG A 44 -16.26 0.20 12.01
N TYR A 45 -15.86 -0.75 12.86
CA TYR A 45 -14.69 -1.61 12.62
C TYR A 45 -14.95 -2.56 11.46
N PHE A 46 -16.18 -3.06 11.35
CA PHE A 46 -16.59 -3.89 10.21
C PHE A 46 -16.59 -3.11 8.88
N ILE A 47 -17.05 -1.85 8.86
CA ILE A 47 -16.99 -0.98 7.68
C ILE A 47 -15.54 -0.71 7.26
N VAL A 48 -14.65 -0.46 8.23
CA VAL A 48 -13.22 -0.27 7.95
C VAL A 48 -12.57 -1.54 7.43
N LEU A 49 -12.93 -2.71 7.98
CA LEU A 49 -12.46 -3.99 7.48
C LEU A 49 -12.89 -4.20 6.02
N ILE A 50 -14.16 -3.97 5.70
CA ILE A 50 -14.67 -4.06 4.33
C ILE A 50 -13.95 -3.08 3.39
N GLY A 51 -13.76 -1.83 3.82
CA GLY A 51 -13.01 -0.84 3.05
C GLY A 51 -11.56 -1.25 2.76
N THR A 52 -10.89 -1.78 3.78
CA THR A 52 -9.53 -2.32 3.65
C THR A 52 -9.50 -3.50 2.69
N LEU A 53 -10.47 -4.43 2.79
CA LEU A 53 -10.56 -5.60 1.92
C LEU A 53 -10.86 -5.22 0.46
N ALA A 54 -11.75 -4.26 0.22
CA ALA A 54 -12.06 -3.75 -1.12
C ALA A 54 -10.82 -3.13 -1.80
N ALA A 55 -10.05 -2.34 -1.06
CA ALA A 55 -8.79 -1.80 -1.54
C ALA A 55 -7.73 -2.91 -1.74
N ALA A 56 -7.63 -3.85 -0.80
CA ALA A 56 -6.65 -4.93 -0.80
C ALA A 56 -6.84 -5.86 -2.01
N ILE A 57 -8.08 -6.30 -2.27
CA ILE A 57 -8.34 -7.23 -3.37
C ILE A 57 -8.10 -6.60 -4.73
N GLY A 58 -8.33 -5.29 -4.88
CA GLY A 58 -8.00 -4.54 -6.08
C GLY A 58 -6.49 -4.59 -6.40
N ILE A 59 -5.65 -4.39 -5.38
CA ILE A 59 -4.20 -4.56 -5.51
C ILE A 59 -3.83 -6.04 -5.75
N GLY A 60 -4.44 -6.98 -5.03
CA GLY A 60 -4.17 -8.41 -5.21
C GLY A 60 -4.39 -8.89 -6.65
N CYS A 61 -5.51 -8.47 -7.25
CA CYS A 61 -5.83 -8.76 -8.66
C CYS A 61 -4.77 -8.25 -9.64
N ASN A 62 -4.09 -7.14 -9.33
CA ASN A 62 -2.96 -6.66 -10.14
C ASN A 62 -1.76 -7.61 -10.04
N PHE A 63 -1.40 -7.98 -8.82
CA PHE A 63 -0.21 -8.80 -8.53
C PHE A 63 -0.36 -10.26 -8.91
N ALA A 64 -1.59 -10.75 -9.17
CA ALA A 64 -1.83 -12.05 -9.78
C ALA A 64 -1.06 -12.20 -11.11
N TYR A 65 -1.02 -11.13 -11.92
CA TYR A 65 -0.24 -11.10 -13.16
C TYR A 65 1.27 -11.26 -12.92
N ASN A 66 1.81 -10.55 -11.93
CA ASN A 66 3.25 -10.56 -11.64
C ASN A 66 3.77 -11.98 -11.33
N PHE A 67 2.95 -12.81 -10.67
CA PHE A 67 3.29 -14.21 -10.44
C PHE A 67 2.97 -15.09 -11.65
N ALA A 68 1.84 -14.89 -12.32
CA ALA A 68 1.43 -15.71 -13.46
C ALA A 68 2.46 -15.71 -14.61
N VAL A 69 3.12 -14.58 -14.88
CA VAL A 69 4.17 -14.45 -15.91
C VAL A 69 5.41 -15.29 -15.63
N VAL A 70 5.65 -15.64 -14.36
CA VAL A 70 6.84 -16.42 -13.95
C VAL A 70 6.50 -17.85 -13.56
N CYS A 71 5.21 -18.15 -13.40
CA CYS A 71 4.69 -19.48 -13.13
C CYS A 71 5.09 -20.44 -14.25
N ASN A 72 5.86 -21.47 -13.91
CA ASN A 72 6.21 -22.55 -14.81
C ASN A 72 6.41 -23.84 -14.01
N VAL A 73 5.45 -24.74 -14.16
CA VAL A 73 5.33 -26.03 -13.45
C VAL A 73 6.57 -26.93 -13.67
N ASN A 74 7.28 -26.76 -14.79
CA ASN A 74 8.55 -27.45 -15.06
C ASN A 74 9.67 -26.45 -15.36
N GLN A 75 10.53 -26.21 -14.36
CA GLN A 75 11.65 -25.25 -14.42
C GLN A 75 12.64 -25.48 -15.59
N SER A 76 12.64 -26.67 -16.21
CA SER A 76 13.56 -27.07 -17.29
C SER A 76 13.04 -26.82 -18.70
N MET A 77 11.79 -26.37 -18.87
CA MET A 77 11.21 -26.17 -20.20
C MET A 77 11.56 -24.80 -20.76
N ASP A 78 11.99 -24.75 -22.02
CA ASP A 78 12.07 -23.51 -22.79
C ASP A 78 10.65 -22.93 -22.92
N VAL A 79 10.41 -21.82 -22.20
CA VAL A 79 9.11 -21.15 -22.12
C VAL A 79 8.63 -20.72 -23.50
N LYS A 80 9.55 -20.25 -24.37
CA LYS A 80 9.19 -19.79 -25.71
C LYS A 80 8.81 -20.97 -26.59
N ALA A 81 9.63 -22.02 -26.61
CA ALA A 81 9.34 -23.22 -27.41
C ALA A 81 8.04 -23.92 -26.95
N THR A 82 7.79 -23.95 -25.64
CA THR A 82 6.56 -24.52 -25.05
C THR A 82 5.32 -23.72 -25.46
N TYR A 83 5.43 -22.39 -25.50
CA TYR A 83 4.35 -21.53 -25.99
C TYR A 83 4.11 -21.70 -27.50
N GLU A 84 5.17 -21.74 -28.31
CA GLU A 84 5.08 -21.88 -29.77
C GLU A 84 4.43 -23.20 -30.21
N GLN A 85 4.59 -24.28 -29.44
CA GLN A 85 3.95 -25.57 -29.73
C GLN A 85 2.42 -25.55 -29.51
N SER A 86 1.93 -24.82 -28.51
CA SER A 86 0.50 -24.79 -28.16
C SER A 86 0.13 -23.49 -27.44
N PRO A 87 -0.12 -22.39 -28.17
CA PRO A 87 -0.33 -21.07 -27.57
C PRO A 87 -1.51 -21.00 -26.58
N SER A 88 -2.65 -21.60 -26.95
CA SER A 88 -3.91 -21.52 -26.17
C SER A 88 -3.98 -22.47 -24.98
N SER A 89 -3.33 -23.64 -25.06
CA SER A 89 -3.26 -24.60 -23.95
C SER A 89 -1.91 -24.56 -23.21
N SER A 90 -1.10 -23.52 -23.44
CA SER A 90 0.23 -23.44 -22.87
C SER A 90 0.19 -23.39 -21.34
N PRO A 91 0.98 -24.24 -20.65
CA PRO A 91 1.11 -24.21 -19.19
C PRO A 91 1.91 -23.01 -18.69
N VAL A 92 2.39 -22.15 -19.60
CA VAL A 92 3.18 -20.95 -19.30
C VAL A 92 2.56 -19.72 -19.99
N MET A 93 2.72 -18.56 -19.36
CA MET A 93 2.34 -17.27 -19.96
C MET A 93 3.60 -16.63 -20.55
N TYR A 94 3.64 -16.43 -21.86
CA TYR A 94 4.80 -15.83 -22.54
C TYR A 94 4.42 -14.56 -23.30
N PHE A 95 5.23 -13.52 -23.11
CA PHE A 95 5.30 -12.37 -24.01
C PHE A 95 6.77 -11.98 -24.20
N PRO A 96 7.10 -11.33 -25.34
CA PRO A 96 8.42 -10.72 -25.52
C PRO A 96 8.74 -9.75 -24.36
N PRO A 97 9.99 -9.68 -23.87
CA PRO A 97 10.36 -8.85 -22.72
C PRO A 97 9.90 -7.39 -22.81
N GLY A 98 10.00 -6.77 -24.00
CA GLY A 98 9.52 -5.40 -24.20
C GLY A 98 8.01 -5.25 -23.97
N ILE A 99 7.20 -6.20 -24.47
CA ILE A 99 5.75 -6.20 -24.30
C ILE A 99 5.38 -6.50 -22.84
N THR A 100 6.04 -7.47 -22.21
CA THR A 100 5.82 -7.81 -20.78
C THR A 100 5.97 -6.58 -19.89
N ASN A 101 7.02 -5.79 -20.10
CA ASN A 101 7.29 -4.59 -19.32
C ASN A 101 6.32 -3.45 -19.61
N ILE A 102 5.88 -3.28 -20.86
CA ILE A 102 4.79 -2.35 -21.19
C ILE A 102 3.48 -2.75 -20.49
N ILE A 103 3.17 -4.05 -20.40
CA ILE A 103 2.00 -4.55 -19.69
C ILE A 103 2.11 -4.28 -18.17
N TYR A 104 3.29 -4.43 -17.56
CA TYR A 104 3.51 -4.04 -16.16
C TYR A 104 3.20 -2.55 -15.93
N SER A 105 3.60 -1.67 -16.84
CA SER A 105 3.35 -0.22 -16.75
C SER A 105 1.90 0.19 -17.08
N ALA A 106 1.10 -0.67 -17.70
CA ALA A 106 -0.27 -0.33 -18.10
C ALA A 106 -1.22 -0.15 -16.91
N PHE A 107 -1.08 -0.97 -15.87
CA PHE A 107 -1.88 -0.83 -14.63
C PHE A 107 -1.69 0.54 -13.95
N PRO A 108 -0.45 0.97 -13.60
CA PRO A 108 -0.28 2.28 -12.99
C PRO A 108 -0.64 3.43 -13.93
N ALA A 109 -0.47 3.28 -15.24
CA ALA A 109 -0.92 4.29 -16.22
C ALA A 109 -2.44 4.50 -16.20
N GLY A 110 -3.23 3.42 -16.19
CA GLY A 110 -4.69 3.50 -16.06
C GLY A 110 -5.15 4.12 -14.73
N ASN A 111 -4.41 3.81 -13.65
CA ASN A 111 -4.67 4.38 -12.32
C ASN A 111 -4.50 5.91 -12.31
N ILE A 112 -3.37 6.43 -12.83
CA ILE A 112 -3.11 7.87 -12.93
C ILE A 112 -4.21 8.60 -13.73
N LEU A 113 -4.58 8.06 -14.89
CA LEU A 113 -5.57 8.67 -15.77
C LEU A 113 -6.91 8.85 -15.03
N THR A 114 -7.31 7.83 -14.27
CA THR A 114 -8.57 7.85 -13.53
C THR A 114 -8.49 8.77 -12.32
N LEU A 115 -7.35 8.83 -11.61
CA LEU A 115 -7.17 9.78 -10.49
C LEU A 115 -7.36 11.24 -10.94
N PHE A 116 -6.81 11.62 -12.10
CA PHE A 116 -7.06 12.95 -12.68
C PHE A 116 -8.54 13.15 -13.05
N GLY A 117 -9.19 12.13 -13.60
CA GLY A 117 -10.64 12.14 -13.87
C GLY A 117 -11.48 12.33 -12.61
N LEU A 118 -11.17 11.64 -11.52
CA LEU A 118 -11.87 11.76 -10.23
C LEU A 118 -11.74 13.17 -9.64
N ILE A 119 -10.58 13.82 -9.78
CA ILE A 119 -10.37 15.21 -9.39
C ILE A 119 -11.29 16.14 -10.21
N ALA A 120 -11.40 15.91 -11.53
CA ALA A 120 -12.25 16.70 -12.41
C ALA A 120 -13.75 16.54 -12.10
N LEU A 121 -14.17 15.36 -11.63
CA LEU A 121 -15.56 15.06 -11.27
C LEU A 121 -16.04 15.77 -9.97
N ARG A 122 -15.17 16.47 -9.24
CA ARG A 122 -15.48 17.33 -8.07
C ARG A 122 -16.44 16.71 -7.04
N GLY A 123 -16.37 15.40 -6.81
CA GLY A 123 -17.22 14.71 -5.82
C GLY A 123 -18.70 14.60 -6.21
N ARG A 124 -19.05 14.76 -7.50
CA ARG A 124 -20.44 14.60 -7.98
C ARG A 124 -20.96 13.17 -7.94
N VAL A 125 -20.06 12.19 -7.83
CA VAL A 125 -20.40 10.76 -7.78
C VAL A 125 -20.06 10.23 -6.39
N SER A 126 -21.01 9.50 -5.79
CA SER A 126 -20.86 8.75 -4.53
C SER A 126 -19.59 7.88 -4.52
N VAL A 127 -18.85 7.88 -3.40
CA VAL A 127 -17.63 7.07 -3.24
C VAL A 127 -17.97 5.58 -3.27
N ARG A 128 -19.07 5.19 -2.61
CA ARG A 128 -19.63 3.83 -2.68
C ARG A 128 -19.79 3.36 -4.12
N ASN A 129 -20.41 4.18 -4.98
CA ASN A 129 -20.67 3.81 -6.37
C ASN A 129 -19.38 3.71 -7.19
N GLN A 130 -18.43 4.63 -6.99
CA GLN A 130 -17.14 4.58 -7.67
C GLN A 130 -16.37 3.29 -7.35
N VAL A 131 -16.28 2.93 -6.06
CA VAL A 131 -15.60 1.71 -5.62
C VAL A 131 -16.37 0.46 -6.06
N MET A 132 -17.70 0.46 -5.99
CA MET A 132 -18.52 -0.66 -6.45
C MET A 132 -18.32 -0.96 -7.93
N ILE A 133 -18.44 0.07 -8.79
CA ILE A 133 -18.23 -0.06 -10.23
C ILE A 133 -16.79 -0.45 -10.53
N GLY A 134 -15.82 0.19 -9.86
CA GLY A 134 -14.40 -0.12 -10.00
C GLY A 134 -14.07 -1.56 -9.63
N THR A 135 -14.49 -2.03 -8.46
CA THR A 135 -14.30 -3.42 -8.04
C THR A 135 -14.99 -4.38 -9.00
N ALA A 136 -16.21 -4.11 -9.47
CA ALA A 136 -16.90 -4.95 -10.45
C ALA A 136 -16.15 -5.06 -11.79
N ILE A 137 -15.67 -3.94 -12.32
CA ILE A 137 -14.86 -3.94 -13.54
C ILE A 137 -13.57 -4.73 -13.29
N SER A 138 -12.89 -4.50 -12.17
CA SER A 138 -11.66 -5.22 -11.81
C SER A 138 -11.89 -6.74 -11.69
N THR A 139 -12.99 -7.17 -11.07
CA THR A 139 -13.39 -8.59 -10.98
C THR A 139 -13.53 -9.21 -12.36
N VAL A 140 -14.33 -8.60 -13.24
CA VAL A 140 -14.59 -9.11 -14.59
C VAL A 140 -13.30 -9.14 -15.41
N VAL A 141 -12.55 -8.03 -15.41
CA VAL A 141 -11.28 -7.92 -16.13
C VAL A 141 -10.28 -8.98 -15.67
N THR A 142 -10.17 -9.23 -14.36
CA THR A 142 -9.27 -10.25 -13.81
C THR A 142 -9.62 -11.65 -14.32
N GLY A 143 -10.92 -11.99 -14.39
CA GLY A 143 -11.38 -13.25 -14.97
C GLY A 143 -11.21 -13.35 -16.49
N LEU A 144 -11.22 -12.21 -17.20
CA LEU A 144 -11.04 -12.16 -18.65
C LEU A 144 -9.57 -12.23 -19.09
N ILE A 145 -8.60 -11.85 -18.25
CA ILE A 145 -7.16 -11.86 -18.61
C ILE A 145 -6.70 -13.22 -19.18
N PRO A 146 -6.98 -14.37 -18.55
CA PRO A 146 -6.61 -15.67 -19.12
C PRO A 146 -7.18 -15.94 -20.52
N ILE A 147 -8.44 -15.53 -20.76
CA ILE A 147 -9.13 -15.75 -22.04
C ILE A 147 -8.59 -14.79 -23.11
N ALA A 148 -8.35 -13.54 -22.72
CA ALA A 148 -7.83 -12.50 -23.59
C ALA A 148 -6.40 -12.82 -24.07
N PHE A 149 -5.58 -13.39 -23.18
CA PHE A 149 -4.25 -13.89 -23.52
C PHE A 149 -4.26 -14.84 -24.73
N ASP A 150 -5.24 -15.76 -24.79
CA ASP A 150 -5.36 -16.75 -25.86
C ASP A 150 -5.83 -16.13 -27.19
N LEU A 151 -6.50 -14.98 -27.15
CA LEU A 151 -7.04 -14.31 -28.33
C LEU A 151 -6.02 -13.41 -29.02
N TRP A 152 -5.47 -12.44 -28.28
CA TRP A 152 -4.56 -11.43 -28.84
C TRP A 152 -3.55 -10.95 -27.78
N PRO A 153 -2.23 -10.91 -28.07
CA PRO A 153 -1.22 -10.45 -27.11
C PRO A 153 -1.45 -9.02 -26.59
N THR A 154 -2.05 -8.15 -27.42
CA THR A 154 -2.37 -6.75 -27.08
C THR A 154 -3.60 -6.59 -26.20
N SER A 155 -4.46 -7.60 -26.11
CA SER A 155 -5.69 -7.51 -25.31
C SER A 155 -5.39 -7.45 -23.80
N THR A 156 -4.39 -8.20 -23.33
CA THR A 156 -3.92 -8.16 -21.94
C THR A 156 -3.46 -6.77 -21.54
N LEU A 157 -2.82 -6.02 -22.45
CA LEU A 157 -2.39 -4.65 -22.21
C LEU A 157 -3.57 -3.73 -21.89
N VAL A 158 -4.60 -3.76 -22.73
CA VAL A 158 -5.82 -2.95 -22.57
C VAL A 158 -6.54 -3.33 -21.29
N LEU A 159 -6.70 -4.63 -21.03
CA LEU A 159 -7.31 -5.12 -19.80
C LEU A 159 -6.55 -4.67 -18.55
N LYS A 160 -5.21 -4.71 -18.55
CA LYS A 160 -4.41 -4.22 -17.42
C LYS A 160 -4.56 -2.71 -17.19
N ALA A 161 -4.65 -1.91 -18.25
CA ALA A 161 -4.96 -0.49 -18.14
C ALA A 161 -6.36 -0.24 -17.55
N ILE A 162 -7.38 -0.97 -18.02
CA ILE A 162 -8.75 -0.90 -17.47
C ILE A 162 -8.76 -1.35 -15.99
N GLN A 163 -8.03 -2.41 -15.64
CA GLN A 163 -7.89 -2.88 -14.25
C GLN A 163 -7.30 -1.79 -13.35
N GLY A 164 -6.27 -1.08 -13.83
CA GLY A 164 -5.67 0.05 -13.12
C GLY A 164 -6.64 1.21 -12.91
N ALA A 165 -7.36 1.58 -13.96
CA ALA A 165 -8.41 2.60 -13.91
C ALA A 165 -9.52 2.23 -12.90
N ALA A 166 -9.92 0.96 -12.90
CA ALA A 166 -10.97 0.42 -12.04
C ALA A 166 -10.59 0.44 -10.55
N VAL A 167 -9.31 0.26 -10.20
CA VAL A 167 -8.83 0.26 -8.81
C VAL A 167 -8.59 1.68 -8.27
N ALA A 168 -8.36 2.67 -9.14
CA ALA A 168 -8.05 4.05 -8.72
C ALA A 168 -8.95 4.67 -7.63
N PRO A 169 -10.29 4.47 -7.65
CA PRO A 169 -11.17 5.04 -6.63
C PRO A 169 -10.94 4.51 -5.20
N THR A 170 -10.19 3.43 -5.00
CA THR A 170 -9.91 2.89 -3.67
C THR A 170 -8.92 3.75 -2.87
N ILE A 171 -8.15 4.62 -3.54
CA ILE A 171 -7.22 5.56 -2.87
C ILE A 171 -7.99 6.64 -2.09
N PRO A 172 -8.88 7.44 -2.72
CA PRO A 172 -9.68 8.42 -1.99
C PRO A 172 -10.68 7.77 -1.01
N LEU A 173 -11.03 6.49 -1.20
CA LEU A 173 -11.87 5.75 -0.26
C LEU A 173 -11.30 5.74 1.17
N ILE A 174 -9.99 5.57 1.31
CA ILE A 174 -9.33 5.53 2.63
C ILE A 174 -9.58 6.83 3.40
N GLY A 175 -9.40 7.97 2.72
CA GLY A 175 -9.68 9.28 3.29
C GLY A 175 -11.16 9.48 3.59
N HIS A 176 -12.05 8.97 2.73
CA HIS A 176 -13.50 9.06 2.92
C HIS A 176 -13.99 8.28 4.14
N ILE A 177 -13.55 7.03 4.32
CA ILE A 177 -13.89 6.23 5.50
C ILE A 177 -13.33 6.90 6.76
N ALA A 178 -12.07 7.33 6.73
CA ALA A 178 -11.47 8.03 7.86
C ALA A 178 -12.28 9.29 8.26
N ALA A 179 -12.73 10.09 7.29
CA ALA A 179 -13.49 11.31 7.58
C ALA A 179 -14.91 11.04 8.11
N ASN A 180 -15.62 10.07 7.54
CA ASN A 180 -17.06 9.91 7.77
C ASN A 180 -17.41 8.82 8.78
N TRP A 181 -16.63 7.74 8.85
CA TRP A 181 -16.96 6.54 9.61
C TRP A 181 -16.15 6.36 10.90
N THR A 182 -15.17 7.23 11.13
CA THR A 182 -14.28 7.11 12.30
C THR A 182 -14.45 8.29 13.26
N PRO A 183 -14.39 8.04 14.59
CA PRO A 183 -14.34 9.10 15.57
C PRO A 183 -12.98 9.80 15.53
N LEU A 184 -12.96 11.11 15.82
CA LEU A 184 -11.74 11.94 15.80
C LEU A 184 -10.64 11.38 16.71
N ALA A 185 -11.02 10.80 17.85
CA ALA A 185 -10.08 10.23 18.81
C ALA A 185 -9.33 8.99 18.28
N GLU A 186 -9.93 8.21 17.38
CA GLU A 186 -9.37 6.93 16.89
C GLU A 186 -8.93 7.00 15.42
N VAL A 187 -9.10 8.15 14.74
CA VAL A 187 -8.87 8.31 13.29
C VAL A 187 -7.49 7.79 12.83
N GLY A 188 -6.45 7.98 13.65
CA GLY A 188 -5.10 7.51 13.35
C GLY A 188 -5.00 5.98 13.29
N PHE A 189 -5.65 5.27 14.20
CA PHE A 189 -5.71 3.81 14.22
C PHE A 189 -6.44 3.27 12.99
N PHE A 190 -7.59 3.86 12.65
CA PHE A 190 -8.34 3.46 11.47
C PHE A 190 -7.59 3.71 10.17
N ILE A 191 -6.90 4.85 10.03
CA ILE A 191 -6.03 5.12 8.88
C ILE A 191 -4.88 4.10 8.80
N ALA A 192 -4.32 3.67 9.94
CA ALA A 192 -3.28 2.64 9.96
C ALA A 192 -3.77 1.30 9.40
N ILE A 193 -4.99 0.87 9.76
CA ILE A 193 -5.62 -0.33 9.19
C ILE A 193 -5.90 -0.13 7.70
N LEU A 194 -6.60 0.95 7.35
CA LEU A 194 -6.99 1.23 5.96
C LEU A 194 -5.79 1.33 5.03
N SER A 195 -4.69 1.95 5.46
CA SER A 195 -3.47 2.09 4.66
C SER A 195 -2.67 0.79 4.52
N SER A 196 -3.04 -0.28 5.23
CA SER A 196 -2.37 -1.58 5.19
C SER A 196 -2.93 -2.52 4.12
N TYR A 197 -3.90 -2.05 3.35
CA TYR A 197 -4.54 -2.80 2.28
C TYR A 197 -3.56 -3.38 1.25
N SER A 198 -2.49 -2.66 0.89
CA SER A 198 -1.56 -3.09 -0.14
C SER A 198 -0.79 -4.34 0.30
N GLN A 199 -0.27 -4.35 1.54
CA GLN A 199 0.39 -5.53 2.10
C GLN A 199 -0.56 -6.72 2.19
N ILE A 200 -1.79 -6.50 2.67
CA ILE A 200 -2.80 -7.55 2.82
C ILE A 200 -3.16 -8.16 1.46
N GLY A 201 -3.39 -7.32 0.44
CA GLY A 201 -3.77 -7.77 -0.90
C GLY A 201 -2.68 -8.60 -1.57
N ILE A 202 -1.44 -8.12 -1.51
CA ILE A 202 -0.30 -8.84 -2.09
C ILE A 202 -0.02 -10.13 -1.31
N PHE A 203 -0.10 -10.10 0.03
CA PHE A 203 0.05 -11.29 0.87
C PHE A 203 -0.95 -12.38 0.46
N ILE A 204 -2.25 -12.08 0.41
CA ILE A 204 -3.29 -13.07 0.03
C ILE A 204 -3.01 -13.69 -1.34
N THR A 205 -2.67 -12.84 -2.31
CA THR A 205 -2.36 -13.26 -3.68
C THR A 205 -1.13 -14.16 -3.71
N MET A 206 -0.04 -13.72 -3.09
CA MET A 206 1.23 -14.44 -3.10
C MET A 206 1.16 -15.72 -2.28
N SER A 207 0.40 -15.80 -1.19
CA SER A 207 0.23 -17.03 -0.40
C SER A 207 -0.49 -18.16 -1.15
N THR A 208 -1.30 -17.80 -2.16
CA THR A 208 -2.08 -18.78 -2.92
C THR A 208 -1.51 -19.04 -4.31
N ALA A 209 -0.70 -18.13 -4.84
CA ALA A 209 -0.19 -18.20 -6.21
C ALA A 209 0.68 -19.44 -6.50
N GLY A 210 1.60 -19.83 -5.61
CA GLY A 210 2.46 -21.01 -5.79
C GLY A 210 1.67 -22.32 -5.85
N PRO A 211 0.86 -22.66 -4.82
CA PRO A 211 0.01 -23.85 -4.87
C PRO A 211 -0.92 -23.87 -6.08
N LEU A 212 -1.55 -22.74 -6.41
CA LEU A 212 -2.44 -22.65 -7.58
C LEU A 212 -1.68 -22.89 -8.89
N CYS A 213 -0.48 -22.32 -9.03
CA CYS A 213 0.39 -22.54 -10.17
C CYS A 213 0.77 -24.02 -10.31
N ASP A 214 1.25 -24.66 -9.24
CA ASP A 214 1.74 -26.04 -9.27
C ASP A 214 0.63 -27.06 -9.59
N PHE A 215 -0.56 -26.90 -9.01
CA PHE A 215 -1.65 -27.87 -9.15
C PHE A 215 -2.61 -27.60 -10.31
N PHE A 216 -2.86 -26.32 -10.63
CA PHE A 216 -3.91 -25.90 -11.56
C PHE A 216 -3.41 -24.95 -12.66
N GLY A 217 -2.12 -24.65 -12.70
CA GLY A 217 -1.50 -23.76 -13.68
C GLY A 217 -1.77 -22.27 -13.41
N TRP A 218 -1.09 -21.40 -14.15
CA TRP A 218 -1.11 -19.94 -13.95
C TRP A 218 -2.50 -19.30 -14.09
N ARG A 219 -3.38 -19.86 -14.94
CA ARG A 219 -4.74 -19.33 -15.18
C ARG A 219 -5.58 -19.34 -13.90
N SER A 220 -5.39 -20.35 -13.05
CA SER A 220 -6.13 -20.52 -11.80
C SER A 220 -5.91 -19.37 -10.80
N ILE A 221 -4.74 -18.72 -10.84
CA ILE A 221 -4.40 -17.56 -9.99
C ILE A 221 -5.36 -16.40 -10.27
N PHE A 222 -5.67 -16.15 -11.54
CA PHE A 222 -6.62 -15.12 -11.94
C PHE A 222 -8.04 -15.44 -11.51
N TYR A 223 -8.50 -16.68 -11.75
CA TYR A 223 -9.86 -17.08 -11.35
C TYR A 223 -10.06 -17.05 -9.83
N PHE A 224 -9.06 -17.49 -9.05
CA PHE A 224 -9.11 -17.37 -7.60
C PHE A 224 -9.25 -15.92 -7.14
N ASN A 225 -8.42 -15.02 -7.66
CA ASN A 225 -8.48 -13.59 -7.32
C ASN A 225 -9.79 -12.94 -7.78
N ALA A 226 -10.32 -13.31 -8.95
CA ALA A 226 -11.62 -12.85 -9.42
C ALA A 226 -12.75 -13.33 -8.50
N CYS A 227 -12.76 -14.59 -8.06
CA CYS A 227 -13.73 -15.11 -7.10
C CYS A 227 -13.67 -14.36 -5.75
N CYS A 228 -12.47 -14.16 -5.20
CA CYS A 228 -12.29 -13.36 -3.98
C CYS A 228 -12.79 -11.91 -4.17
N SER A 229 -12.50 -11.31 -5.33
CA SER A 229 -12.97 -9.97 -5.69
C SER A 229 -14.50 -9.91 -5.78
N ALA A 230 -15.15 -10.92 -6.36
CA ALA A 230 -16.61 -11.02 -6.43
C ALA A 230 -17.24 -11.11 -5.02
N VAL A 231 -16.67 -11.91 -4.12
CA VAL A 231 -17.14 -12.00 -2.73
C VAL A 231 -17.03 -10.65 -2.03
N VAL A 232 -15.90 -9.96 -2.17
CA VAL A 232 -15.71 -8.62 -1.58
C VAL A 232 -16.66 -7.59 -2.20
N LEU A 233 -16.91 -7.66 -3.50
CA LEU A 233 -17.91 -6.81 -4.17
C LEU A 233 -19.32 -7.03 -3.61
N VAL A 234 -19.72 -8.29 -3.41
CA VAL A 234 -21.02 -8.62 -2.80
C VAL A 234 -21.10 -8.03 -1.39
N LEU A 235 -20.08 -8.23 -0.56
CA LEU A 235 -20.03 -7.63 0.78
C LEU A 235 -20.09 -6.09 0.72
N TRP A 236 -19.36 -5.47 -0.20
CA TRP A 236 -19.39 -4.02 -0.41
C TRP A 236 -20.80 -3.51 -0.75
N CYS A 237 -21.48 -4.16 -1.70
CA CYS A 237 -22.82 -3.79 -2.14
C CYS A 237 -23.84 -3.79 -1.00
N PHE A 238 -23.77 -4.77 -0.10
CA PHE A 238 -24.74 -4.93 0.99
C PHE A 238 -24.43 -4.12 2.24
N PHE A 239 -23.15 -3.92 2.56
CA PHE A 239 -22.76 -3.40 3.87
C PHE A 239 -22.16 -1.99 3.85
N PHE A 240 -21.58 -1.52 2.74
CA PHE A 240 -20.96 -0.20 2.71
C PHE A 240 -21.96 0.89 2.31
N PHE A 241 -21.98 1.99 3.08
CA PHE A 241 -22.74 3.21 2.81
C PHE A 241 -21.82 4.43 2.92
N ASP A 242 -22.11 5.52 2.19
CA ASP A 242 -21.19 6.67 2.16
C ASP A 242 -21.14 7.40 3.49
N THR A 243 -22.30 7.51 4.16
CA THR A 243 -22.41 8.19 5.45
C THR A 243 -23.08 7.29 6.49
N PRO A 244 -22.73 7.47 7.78
CA PRO A 244 -23.38 6.74 8.88
C PRO A 244 -24.91 6.92 8.89
N ALA A 245 -25.39 8.12 8.57
CA ALA A 245 -26.82 8.44 8.51
C ALA A 245 -27.63 7.62 7.49
N GLN A 246 -26.97 7.11 6.43
CA GLN A 246 -27.61 6.25 5.43
C GLN A 246 -27.76 4.79 5.91
N HIS A 247 -27.03 4.41 6.97
CA HIS A 247 -26.91 3.02 7.38
C HIS A 247 -28.01 2.62 8.37
N LYS A 248 -29.07 1.97 7.89
CA LYS A 248 -30.27 1.61 8.66
C LYS A 248 -30.03 0.75 9.92
N ARG A 249 -28.91 0.02 10.00
CA ARG A 249 -28.55 -0.85 11.13
C ARG A 249 -27.58 -0.21 12.12
N LEU A 250 -27.24 1.06 11.94
CA LEU A 250 -26.36 1.78 12.86
C LEU A 250 -27.16 2.13 14.13
N SER A 251 -26.59 1.85 15.30
CA SER A 251 -27.20 2.22 16.58
C SER A 251 -27.04 3.71 16.86
N ASP A 252 -28.04 4.34 17.49
CA ASP A 252 -27.98 5.76 17.88
C ASP A 252 -26.76 6.08 18.75
N LYS A 253 -26.36 5.15 19.63
CA LYS A 253 -25.14 5.28 20.44
C LYS A 253 -23.88 5.37 19.58
N GLU A 254 -23.79 4.55 18.53
CA GLU A 254 -22.63 4.53 17.63
C GLU A 254 -22.62 5.76 16.71
N PHE A 255 -23.79 6.20 16.26
CA PHE A 255 -23.96 7.43 15.50
C PHE A 255 -23.45 8.65 16.28
N GLN A 256 -23.80 8.78 17.57
CA GLN A 256 -23.32 9.86 18.43
C GLN A 256 -21.80 9.85 18.65
N ILE A 257 -21.18 8.67 18.68
CA ILE A 257 -19.71 8.55 18.78
C ILE A 257 -19.03 8.99 17.47
N ILE A 258 -19.62 8.64 16.33
CA ILE A 258 -19.07 8.99 15.02
C ILE A 258 -19.30 10.46 14.70
N GLU A 259 -20.45 11.04 15.04
CA GLU A 259 -20.83 12.41 14.70
C GLU A 259 -21.01 13.26 15.96
N PRO A 260 -19.93 13.57 16.69
CA PRO A 260 -20.01 14.56 17.76
C PRO A 260 -20.36 15.92 17.14
N ASN A 261 -21.18 16.71 17.84
CA ASN A 261 -21.61 18.06 17.45
C ASN A 261 -20.46 19.03 17.11
N GLU A 262 -19.22 18.66 17.42
CA GLU A 262 -17.99 19.41 17.18
C GLU A 262 -17.04 18.74 16.18
N LYS A 263 -17.50 17.87 15.26
CA LYS A 263 -16.64 17.55 14.11
C LYS A 263 -16.28 18.87 13.42
N PRO A 264 -15.01 19.32 13.42
CA PRO A 264 -14.66 20.54 12.74
C PRO A 264 -15.05 20.32 11.29
N VAL A 265 -16.06 21.08 10.84
CA VAL A 265 -16.53 21.10 9.45
C VAL A 265 -15.29 20.99 8.59
N VAL A 266 -15.17 19.87 7.86
CA VAL A 266 -14.05 19.52 6.97
C VAL A 266 -13.33 20.80 6.59
N GLN A 267 -12.19 21.07 7.25
CA GLN A 267 -11.59 22.40 7.34
C GLN A 267 -11.75 23.10 5.99
N LYS A 268 -12.48 24.24 5.98
CA LYS A 268 -12.63 25.11 4.80
C LYS A 268 -11.35 25.02 3.99
N LYS A 269 -11.43 24.60 2.72
CA LYS A 269 -10.29 24.53 1.79
C LYS A 269 -9.47 25.81 1.92
N THR A 270 -8.45 25.80 2.77
CA THR A 270 -7.51 26.89 2.89
C THR A 270 -6.65 26.75 1.66
N ASN A 271 -6.59 27.83 0.86
CA ASN A 271 -5.73 27.83 -0.31
C ASN A 271 -4.31 27.48 0.13
N VAL A 272 -3.74 26.46 -0.51
CA VAL A 272 -2.39 26.02 -0.19
C VAL A 272 -1.43 27.18 -0.53
N PRO A 273 -0.58 27.62 0.41
CA PRO A 273 0.43 28.64 0.14
C PRO A 273 1.56 28.04 -0.70
N TYR A 274 1.32 27.80 -2.00
CA TYR A 274 2.20 27.05 -2.90
C TYR A 274 3.66 27.53 -2.86
N ARG A 275 3.88 28.85 -2.88
CA ARG A 275 5.22 29.44 -2.86
C ARG A 275 5.99 29.12 -1.58
N GLU A 276 5.34 29.20 -0.42
CA GLU A 276 5.98 28.93 0.87
C GLU A 276 6.16 27.44 1.10
N PHE A 277 5.21 26.65 0.61
CA PHE A 277 5.25 25.19 0.65
C PHE A 277 6.49 24.66 -0.09
N PHE A 278 6.70 25.05 -1.35
CA PHE A 278 7.84 24.60 -2.15
C PHE A 278 9.17 25.29 -1.80
N LYS A 279 9.17 26.34 -0.98
CA LYS A 279 10.41 26.92 -0.43
C LYS A 279 10.90 26.20 0.83
N ASN A 280 10.09 25.35 1.45
CA ASN A 280 10.43 24.72 2.72
C ASN A 280 11.35 23.49 2.52
N ALA A 281 12.52 23.50 3.15
CA ALA A 281 13.49 22.40 3.07
C ALA A 281 12.95 21.07 3.62
N SER A 282 12.11 21.08 4.66
CA SER A 282 11.53 19.85 5.23
C SER A 282 10.48 19.23 4.30
N VAL A 283 9.81 20.03 3.47
CA VAL A 283 8.93 19.52 2.40
C VAL A 283 9.78 18.79 1.36
N TRP A 284 10.88 19.39 0.90
CA TRP A 284 11.80 18.73 -0.04
C TRP A 284 12.44 17.47 0.54
N ALA A 285 12.79 17.47 1.83
CA ALA A 285 13.30 16.27 2.51
C ALA A 285 12.31 15.10 2.36
N VAL A 286 11.02 15.34 2.66
CA VAL A 286 9.95 14.35 2.53
C VAL A 286 9.77 13.90 1.08
N LEU A 287 9.78 14.83 0.12
CA LEU A 287 9.64 14.50 -1.30
C LEU A 287 10.80 13.65 -1.81
N ILE A 288 12.05 13.99 -1.46
CA ILE A 288 13.24 13.23 -1.84
C ILE A 288 13.22 11.84 -1.20
N ALA A 289 12.85 11.73 0.08
CA ALA A 289 12.69 10.44 0.74
C ALA A 289 11.60 9.59 0.08
N THR A 290 10.50 10.20 -0.35
CA THR A 290 9.41 9.52 -1.06
C THR A 290 9.91 9.00 -2.41
N ILE A 291 10.54 9.84 -3.23
CA ILE A 291 11.11 9.46 -4.53
C ILE A 291 12.12 8.34 -4.34
N GLY A 292 13.02 8.47 -3.38
CA GLY A 292 14.05 7.47 -3.11
C GLY A 292 13.50 6.14 -2.61
N ASN A 293 12.52 6.17 -1.68
CA ASN A 293 11.88 4.96 -1.18
C ASN A 293 11.16 4.21 -2.32
N TYR A 294 10.26 4.89 -3.03
CA TYR A 294 9.40 4.22 -4.01
C TYR A 294 10.11 3.85 -5.30
N ASN A 295 11.12 4.60 -5.76
CA ASN A 295 12.00 4.13 -6.84
C ASN A 295 12.97 3.06 -6.34
N GLY A 296 13.45 3.15 -5.10
CA GLY A 296 14.41 2.19 -4.56
C GLY A 296 13.81 0.80 -4.36
N ILE A 297 12.58 0.72 -3.83
CA ILE A 297 11.97 -0.57 -3.51
C ILE A 297 11.05 -1.13 -4.60
N SER A 298 10.67 -0.32 -5.60
CA SER A 298 9.78 -0.74 -6.69
C SER A 298 10.18 -2.06 -7.37
N PRO A 299 11.46 -2.37 -7.65
CA PRO A 299 11.81 -3.65 -8.28
C PRO A 299 11.43 -4.84 -7.39
N LEU A 300 11.68 -4.75 -6.08
CA LEU A 300 11.35 -5.81 -5.13
C LEU A 300 9.85 -5.90 -4.85
N ILE A 301 9.06 -4.89 -5.18
CA ILE A 301 7.61 -4.97 -5.13
C ILE A 301 7.11 -5.67 -6.40
N VAL A 302 7.39 -5.08 -7.57
CA VAL A 302 6.77 -5.47 -8.84
C VAL A 302 7.33 -6.79 -9.36
N PHE A 303 8.65 -6.96 -9.30
CA PHE A 303 9.38 -8.05 -9.93
C PHE A 303 9.92 -9.09 -8.94
N ALA A 304 9.54 -9.03 -7.65
CA ALA A 304 9.95 -10.03 -6.66
C ALA A 304 9.73 -11.49 -7.12
N PRO A 305 8.57 -11.87 -7.69
CA PRO A 305 8.39 -13.21 -8.23
C PRO A 305 9.42 -13.56 -9.32
N ALA A 306 9.71 -12.63 -10.23
CA ALA A 306 10.69 -12.84 -11.31
C ALA A 306 12.11 -12.97 -10.77
N LEU A 307 12.52 -12.12 -9.84
CA LEU A 307 13.83 -12.19 -9.20
C LEU A 307 14.01 -13.53 -8.46
N LEU A 308 13.04 -13.92 -7.63
CA LEU A 308 13.10 -15.15 -6.84
C LEU A 308 13.02 -16.43 -7.71
N LYS A 309 12.17 -16.44 -8.74
CA LYS A 309 11.99 -17.61 -9.61
C LYS A 309 13.07 -17.70 -10.69
N LYS A 310 13.31 -16.63 -11.45
CA LYS A 310 14.19 -16.67 -12.64
C LYS A 310 15.66 -16.41 -12.30
N ALA A 311 15.96 -15.39 -11.50
CA ALA A 311 17.36 -15.07 -11.19
C ALA A 311 17.95 -15.99 -10.11
N VAL A 312 17.19 -16.23 -9.03
CA VAL A 312 17.62 -17.12 -7.92
C VAL A 312 17.35 -18.60 -8.23
N GLY A 313 16.33 -18.91 -9.03
CA GLY A 313 16.01 -20.29 -9.40
C GLY A 313 15.24 -21.08 -8.33
N LEU A 314 14.35 -20.43 -7.57
CA LEU A 314 13.46 -21.09 -6.61
C LEU A 314 12.27 -21.79 -7.29
N THR A 315 11.62 -22.73 -6.61
CA THR A 315 10.34 -23.32 -7.09
C THR A 315 9.19 -22.31 -7.00
N ASP A 316 8.04 -22.59 -7.64
CA ASP A 316 6.87 -21.71 -7.57
C ASP A 316 6.37 -21.59 -6.12
N MET A 317 6.26 -22.71 -5.41
CA MET A 317 5.94 -22.76 -3.99
C MET A 317 6.92 -21.92 -3.14
N GLN A 318 8.23 -22.07 -3.34
CA GLN A 318 9.22 -21.29 -2.58
C GLN A 318 9.12 -19.80 -2.88
N THR A 319 9.01 -19.43 -4.16
CA THR A 319 8.88 -18.05 -4.62
C THR A 319 7.64 -17.39 -4.01
N SER A 320 6.52 -18.08 -4.07
CA SER A 320 5.23 -17.68 -3.49
C SER A 320 5.34 -17.46 -1.99
N ASN A 321 5.94 -18.41 -1.26
CA ASN A 321 6.08 -18.34 0.19
C ASN A 321 7.01 -17.19 0.64
N PHE A 322 8.20 -17.06 0.07
CA PHE A 322 9.12 -15.98 0.42
C PHE A 322 8.50 -14.60 0.13
N ASN A 323 7.83 -14.46 -1.01
CA ASN A 323 7.18 -13.19 -1.35
C ASN A 323 6.01 -12.88 -0.40
N ALA A 324 5.16 -13.87 -0.08
CA ALA A 324 4.10 -13.69 0.90
C ALA A 324 4.63 -13.29 2.29
N ILE A 325 5.67 -13.99 2.78
CA ILE A 325 6.32 -13.68 4.06
C ILE A 325 6.86 -12.26 4.07
N SER A 326 7.43 -11.78 2.95
CA SER A 326 7.96 -10.42 2.82
C SER A 326 6.89 -9.37 3.11
N PHE A 327 5.70 -9.49 2.49
CA PHE A 327 4.62 -8.54 2.69
C PHE A 327 3.92 -8.67 4.05
N LEU A 328 3.84 -9.89 4.60
CA LEU A 328 3.33 -10.11 5.95
C LEU A 328 4.25 -9.47 7.00
N LEU A 329 5.56 -9.68 6.88
CA LEU A 329 6.53 -9.10 7.80
C LEU A 329 6.60 -7.58 7.63
N GLN A 330 6.49 -7.07 6.40
CA GLN A 330 6.35 -5.63 6.14
C GLN A 330 5.13 -5.04 6.88
N LEU A 331 3.98 -5.72 6.85
CA LEU A 331 2.78 -5.30 7.59
C LEU A 331 3.01 -5.26 9.10
N VAL A 332 3.62 -6.30 9.66
CA VAL A 332 3.93 -6.36 11.10
C VAL A 332 4.88 -5.24 11.50
N LEU A 333 5.97 -5.05 10.75
CA LEU A 333 6.95 -3.99 11.02
C LEU A 333 6.35 -2.59 10.86
N LYS A 334 5.41 -2.39 9.93
CA LYS A 334 4.65 -1.15 9.77
C LYS A 334 3.80 -0.80 10.99
N ILE A 335 3.12 -1.77 11.57
CA ILE A 335 2.29 -1.57 12.77
C ILE A 335 3.19 -1.33 13.99
N VAL A 336 4.21 -2.17 14.17
CA VAL A 336 5.17 -2.09 15.29
C VAL A 336 5.89 -0.75 15.29
N SER A 337 6.36 -0.28 14.14
CA SER A 337 7.06 1.00 14.03
C SER A 337 6.18 2.20 14.38
N GLY A 338 4.90 2.19 13.98
CA GLY A 338 3.93 3.19 14.40
C GLY A 338 3.78 3.25 15.93
N ILE A 339 3.50 2.09 16.55
CA ILE A 339 3.33 1.98 18.01
C ILE A 339 4.60 2.41 18.75
N LEU A 340 5.77 1.96 18.31
CA LEU A 340 7.05 2.33 18.92
C LEU A 340 7.33 3.83 18.80
N SER A 341 7.03 4.44 17.64
CA SER A 341 7.21 5.88 17.43
C SER A 341 6.32 6.72 18.34
N ASP A 342 5.09 6.27 18.58
CA ASP A 342 4.13 6.97 19.43
C ASP A 342 4.46 6.80 20.92
N ARG A 343 4.88 5.61 21.35
CA ARG A 343 5.27 5.34 22.75
C ARG A 343 6.62 5.95 23.14
N TRP A 344 7.51 6.19 22.19
CA TRP A 344 8.84 6.71 22.49
C TRP A 344 8.82 8.22 22.77
N THR A 345 8.37 8.68 23.94
CA THR A 345 8.22 10.12 24.23
C THR A 345 9.52 10.83 24.62
N SER A 346 10.59 10.10 24.95
CA SER A 346 11.84 10.65 25.48
C SER A 346 12.72 11.43 24.49
N VAL A 347 12.40 11.40 23.19
CA VAL A 347 13.22 12.01 22.13
C VAL A 347 12.38 12.87 21.19
N SER A 348 13.02 13.83 20.52
CA SER A 348 12.35 14.71 19.56
C SER A 348 11.75 13.94 18.38
N GLU A 349 10.62 14.40 17.85
CA GLU A 349 9.99 13.83 16.64
C GLU A 349 10.95 13.81 15.43
N SER A 350 11.84 14.80 15.32
CA SER A 350 12.86 14.82 14.25
C SER A 350 13.81 13.64 14.37
N PHE A 351 14.27 13.32 15.58
CA PHE A 351 15.12 12.15 15.80
C PHE A 351 14.39 10.84 15.47
N LYS A 352 13.14 10.66 15.93
CA LYS A 352 12.35 9.46 15.64
C LYS A 352 12.20 9.22 14.15
N THR A 353 11.76 10.25 13.42
CA THR A 353 11.54 10.15 11.97
C THR A 353 12.83 9.80 11.23
N ARG A 354 13.98 10.35 11.64
CA ARG A 354 15.30 10.01 11.08
C ARG A 354 15.70 8.57 11.39
N PHE A 355 15.52 8.13 12.63
CA PHE A 355 15.84 6.77 13.07
C PHE A 355 15.03 5.73 12.28
N PHE A 356 13.71 5.87 12.27
CA PHE A 356 12.83 4.95 11.56
C PHE A 356 13.02 5.00 10.04
N ASN A 357 13.27 6.19 9.46
CA ASN A 357 13.60 6.29 8.04
C ASN A 357 14.96 5.67 7.70
N SER A 358 15.94 5.75 8.61
CA SER A 358 17.25 5.12 8.42
C SER A 358 17.18 3.61 8.51
N ILE A 359 16.30 3.06 9.34
CA ILE A 359 15.99 1.62 9.30
C ILE A 359 15.29 1.30 7.99
N SER A 360 14.23 2.02 7.64
CA SER A 360 13.43 1.73 6.45
C SER A 360 14.23 1.82 5.14
N CYS A 361 14.83 2.98 4.84
CA CYS A 361 15.55 3.20 3.58
C CYS A 361 17.04 2.91 3.72
N GLY A 362 17.68 3.35 4.80
CA GLY A 362 19.13 3.19 4.97
C GLY A 362 19.54 1.72 5.08
N LEU A 363 18.99 0.99 6.05
CA LEU A 363 19.29 -0.44 6.24
C LEU A 363 18.80 -1.26 5.05
N ALA A 364 17.59 -1.01 4.51
CA ALA A 364 17.14 -1.72 3.31
C ALA A 364 18.07 -1.48 2.11
N GLY A 365 18.57 -0.25 1.92
CA GLY A 365 19.52 0.05 0.84
C GLY A 365 20.86 -0.69 1.00
N VAL A 366 21.41 -0.73 2.21
CA VAL A 366 22.63 -1.49 2.52
C VAL A 366 22.41 -3.00 2.32
N LEU A 367 21.29 -3.52 2.80
CA LEU A 367 20.93 -4.93 2.62
C LEU A 367 20.75 -5.27 1.14
N MET A 368 20.10 -4.40 0.37
CA MET A 368 19.88 -4.58 -1.08
C MET A 368 21.19 -4.63 -1.86
N ILE A 369 22.14 -3.73 -1.55
CA ILE A 369 23.49 -3.78 -2.13
C ILE A 369 24.18 -5.08 -1.73
N GLY A 370 24.12 -5.44 -0.44
CA GLY A 370 24.71 -6.67 0.08
C GLY A 370 24.17 -7.93 -0.59
N THR A 371 22.85 -7.99 -0.85
CA THR A 371 22.20 -9.10 -1.56
C THR A 371 22.85 -9.36 -2.91
N GLY A 372 23.22 -8.31 -3.66
CA GLY A 372 23.84 -8.48 -4.97
C GLY A 372 25.15 -9.26 -4.93
N PHE A 373 25.92 -9.14 -3.84
CA PHE A 373 27.21 -9.82 -3.69
C PHE A 373 27.10 -11.27 -3.19
N PHE A 374 25.89 -11.78 -2.95
CA PHE A 374 25.73 -13.15 -2.50
C PHE A 374 25.90 -14.15 -3.64
N PRO A 375 26.54 -15.31 -3.38
CA PRO A 375 26.64 -16.38 -4.36
C PRO A 375 25.24 -16.95 -4.61
N VAL A 376 24.80 -16.91 -5.88
CA VAL A 376 23.46 -17.33 -6.31
C VAL A 376 23.19 -18.81 -6.03
N GLU A 377 24.26 -19.62 -5.93
CA GLU A 377 24.19 -21.03 -5.55
C GLU A 377 23.51 -21.21 -4.19
N ASN A 378 23.69 -20.25 -3.28
CA ASN A 378 22.97 -20.22 -2.01
C ASN A 378 21.62 -19.51 -2.18
N LYS A 379 20.69 -20.21 -2.84
CA LYS A 379 19.35 -19.70 -3.17
C LYS A 379 18.57 -19.21 -1.95
N ILE A 380 18.68 -19.92 -0.82
CA ILE A 380 17.96 -19.58 0.42
C ILE A 380 18.50 -18.29 1.02
N LEU A 381 19.82 -18.10 1.05
CA LEU A 381 20.41 -16.85 1.54
C LEU A 381 19.94 -15.64 0.72
N CYS A 382 19.96 -15.76 -0.61
CA CYS A 382 19.46 -14.72 -1.50
C CYS A 382 17.98 -14.42 -1.24
N ALA A 383 17.14 -15.45 -1.15
CA ALA A 383 15.71 -15.32 -0.91
C ALA A 383 15.37 -14.66 0.44
N VAL A 384 16.05 -15.08 1.51
CA VAL A 384 15.91 -14.50 2.86
C VAL A 384 16.34 -13.04 2.85
N SER A 385 17.46 -12.72 2.19
CA SER A 385 17.96 -11.35 2.08
C SER A 385 16.96 -10.44 1.37
N ILE A 386 16.43 -10.85 0.21
CA ILE A 386 15.39 -10.13 -0.52
C ILE A 386 14.15 -9.92 0.37
N THR A 387 13.73 -10.97 1.08
CA THR A 387 12.59 -10.94 1.99
C THR A 387 12.76 -9.93 3.10
N VAL A 388 13.92 -9.95 3.78
CA VAL A 388 14.23 -9.02 4.87
C VAL A 388 14.33 -7.58 4.36
N THR A 389 15.00 -7.36 3.23
CA THR A 389 15.11 -6.04 2.59
C THR A 389 13.74 -5.43 2.31
N GLN A 390 12.83 -6.20 1.72
CA GLN A 390 11.45 -5.76 1.46
C GLN A 390 10.66 -5.49 2.76
N SER A 391 10.85 -6.35 3.76
CA SER A 391 10.11 -6.26 5.02
C SER A 391 10.47 -5.01 5.82
N VAL A 392 11.76 -4.67 5.89
CA VAL A 392 12.30 -3.52 6.63
C VAL A 392 11.70 -2.19 6.16
N ILE A 393 11.21 -2.11 4.92
CA ILE A 393 10.54 -0.92 4.42
C ILE A 393 9.27 -0.59 5.22
N GLY A 394 8.68 -1.54 5.93
CA GLY A 394 7.55 -1.32 6.85
C GLY A 394 7.80 -0.20 7.87
N PHE A 395 9.05 0.05 8.27
CA PHE A 395 9.40 1.16 9.18
C PHE A 395 9.15 2.56 8.59
N ASN A 396 8.82 2.69 7.30
CA ASN A 396 8.54 3.99 6.66
C ASN A 396 7.32 4.72 7.24
N SER A 397 6.38 4.02 7.89
CA SER A 397 5.19 4.62 8.49
C SER A 397 5.57 5.64 9.57
N ALA A 398 6.56 5.30 10.40
CA ALA A 398 7.14 6.15 11.43
C ALA A 398 8.29 7.05 10.92
N GLY A 399 8.72 6.88 9.66
CA GLY A 399 9.77 7.66 8.99
C GLY A 399 9.22 8.88 8.26
N PHE A 400 9.46 8.96 6.94
CA PHE A 400 9.05 10.11 6.13
C PHE A 400 7.52 10.29 6.06
N ASN A 401 6.71 9.22 6.17
CA ASN A 401 5.24 9.33 6.14
C ASN A 401 4.72 10.13 7.35
N LYS A 402 5.17 9.78 8.56
CA LYS A 402 4.85 10.56 9.78
C LYS A 402 5.43 11.98 9.70
N ALA A 403 6.64 12.14 9.17
CA ALA A 403 7.25 13.46 8.98
C ALA A 403 6.43 14.37 8.03
N ALA A 404 5.89 13.81 6.93
CA ALA A 404 5.05 14.53 5.98
C ALA A 404 3.82 15.16 6.66
N MET A 405 3.15 14.38 7.52
CA MET A 405 1.97 14.82 8.26
C MET A 405 2.32 15.91 9.28
N ILE A 406 3.41 15.74 10.03
CA ILE A 406 3.85 16.71 11.05
C ILE A 406 4.22 18.05 10.40
N VAL A 407 4.96 18.03 9.29
CA VAL A 407 5.46 19.23 8.61
C VAL A 407 4.31 20.05 8.00
N THR A 408 3.30 19.38 7.46
CA THR A 408 2.27 20.03 6.61
C THR A 408 0.93 20.26 7.31
N LYS A 409 0.63 19.57 8.42
CA LYS A 409 -0.58 19.74 9.23
C LYS A 409 -1.87 19.86 8.39
N GLN A 410 -2.51 21.03 8.35
CA GLN A 410 -3.76 21.27 7.61
C GLN A 410 -3.61 21.07 6.09
N TYR A 411 -2.39 21.15 5.56
CA TYR A 411 -2.09 20.92 4.14
C TYR A 411 -1.65 19.47 3.86
N ALA A 412 -1.84 18.55 4.80
CA ALA A 412 -1.47 17.13 4.64
C ALA A 412 -2.09 16.47 3.40
N HIS A 413 -3.33 16.82 3.07
CA HIS A 413 -4.00 16.32 1.87
C HIS A 413 -3.23 16.64 0.58
N PHE A 414 -2.58 17.81 0.51
CA PHE A 414 -1.82 18.24 -0.67
C PHE A 414 -0.52 17.46 -0.81
N ILE A 415 0.27 17.30 0.27
CA ILE A 415 1.52 16.51 0.22
C ILE A 415 1.24 15.03 -0.06
N VAL A 416 0.18 14.45 0.52
CA VAL A 416 -0.21 13.06 0.26
C VAL A 416 -0.60 12.87 -1.20
N THR A 417 -1.26 13.86 -1.82
CA THR A 417 -1.56 13.82 -3.26
C THR A 417 -0.30 13.82 -4.11
N ILE A 418 0.68 14.68 -3.79
CA ILE A 418 1.99 14.71 -4.49
C ILE A 418 2.71 13.37 -4.33
N ILE A 419 2.71 12.79 -3.12
CA ILE A 419 3.27 11.47 -2.85
C ILE A 419 2.62 10.41 -3.74
N GLY A 420 1.29 10.42 -3.87
CA GLY A 420 0.56 9.49 -4.76
C GLY A 420 0.98 9.60 -6.24
N VAL A 421 1.21 10.82 -6.72
CA VAL A 421 1.72 11.05 -8.08
C VAL A 421 3.13 10.50 -8.24
N ILE A 422 4.02 10.73 -7.27
CA ILE A 422 5.39 10.20 -7.26
C ILE A 422 5.37 8.67 -7.31
N ILE A 423 4.60 8.02 -6.45
CA ILE A 423 4.45 6.55 -6.40
C ILE A 423 4.06 6.01 -7.78
N SER A 424 3.07 6.65 -8.40
CA SER A 424 2.54 6.20 -9.67
C SER A 424 3.55 6.39 -10.81
N ALA A 425 4.27 7.53 -10.83
CA ALA A 425 5.32 7.79 -11.80
C ALA A 425 6.49 6.80 -11.66
N SER A 426 6.95 6.54 -10.43
CA SER A 426 7.97 5.53 -10.13
C SER A 426 7.58 4.15 -10.64
N THR A 427 6.33 3.75 -10.40
CA THR A 427 5.84 2.42 -10.82
C THR A 427 5.71 2.28 -12.35
N ILE A 428 5.46 3.37 -13.08
CA ILE A 428 5.45 3.36 -14.55
C ILE A 428 6.86 3.23 -15.11
N PHE A 429 7.83 3.92 -14.50
CA PHE A 429 9.21 3.95 -14.96
C PHE A 429 9.95 2.62 -14.72
N GLU A 430 9.66 1.96 -13.60
CA GLU A 430 10.37 0.75 -13.15
C GLU A 430 10.48 -0.36 -14.22
N PRO A 431 9.40 -0.81 -14.90
CA PRO A 431 9.51 -1.86 -15.91
C PRO A 431 10.40 -1.52 -17.10
N PHE A 432 10.50 -0.24 -17.47
CA PHE A 432 11.39 0.20 -18.55
C PHE A 432 12.86 0.12 -18.14
N LEU A 433 13.15 0.45 -16.87
CA LEU A 433 14.50 0.32 -16.32
C LEU A 433 14.92 -1.15 -16.22
N VAL A 434 14.03 -2.02 -15.71
CA VAL A 434 14.28 -3.47 -15.66
C VAL A 434 14.48 -4.04 -17.06
N TRP A 435 13.68 -3.64 -18.05
CA TRP A 435 13.86 -4.06 -19.43
C TRP A 435 15.22 -3.64 -20.01
N ALA A 436 15.70 -2.43 -19.70
CA ALA A 436 16.96 -1.92 -20.21
C ALA A 436 18.20 -2.57 -19.57
N VAL A 437 18.13 -2.89 -18.28
CA VAL A 437 19.28 -3.41 -17.51
C VAL A 437 19.26 -4.93 -17.36
N ALA A 438 18.08 -5.53 -17.19
CA ALA A 438 17.89 -6.96 -16.93
C ALA A 438 16.85 -7.62 -17.85
N PRO A 439 17.04 -7.59 -19.19
CA PRO A 439 16.09 -8.15 -20.14
C PRO A 439 15.89 -9.67 -19.99
N ASP A 440 16.93 -10.40 -19.58
CA ASP A 440 16.92 -11.86 -19.44
C ASP A 440 16.69 -12.32 -18.00
N THR A 441 16.60 -11.37 -17.06
CA THR A 441 16.37 -11.62 -15.63
C THR A 441 17.43 -12.53 -14.98
N THR A 442 18.68 -12.50 -15.45
CA THR A 442 19.79 -13.25 -14.85
C THR A 442 20.29 -12.59 -13.55
N TRP A 443 20.96 -13.36 -12.69
CA TRP A 443 21.50 -12.83 -11.44
C TRP A 443 22.48 -11.68 -11.65
N ASP A 444 23.38 -11.79 -12.64
CA ASP A 444 24.37 -10.74 -12.96
C ASP A 444 23.71 -9.43 -13.42
N GLN A 445 22.61 -9.52 -14.17
CA GLN A 445 21.84 -8.33 -14.55
C GLN A 445 21.14 -7.72 -13.34
N TRP A 446 20.54 -8.56 -12.49
CA TRP A 446 19.89 -8.15 -11.25
C TRP A 446 20.86 -7.55 -10.23
N PHE A 447 22.12 -7.98 -10.21
CA PHE A 447 23.17 -7.38 -9.39
C PHE A 447 23.25 -5.86 -9.61
N PHE A 448 23.29 -5.41 -10.87
CA PHE A 448 23.35 -3.98 -11.18
C PHE A 448 22.11 -3.23 -10.71
N LEU A 449 20.92 -3.81 -10.86
CA LEU A 449 19.67 -3.23 -10.36
C LEU A 449 19.68 -3.16 -8.82
N LEU A 450 20.07 -4.23 -8.13
CA LEU A 450 20.12 -4.26 -6.66
C LEU A 450 21.08 -3.20 -6.11
N VAL A 451 22.26 -3.04 -6.72
CA VAL A 451 23.23 -2.02 -6.32
C VAL A 451 22.71 -0.61 -6.62
N LEU A 452 22.15 -0.38 -7.81
CA LEU A 452 21.61 0.92 -8.22
C LEU A 452 20.48 1.38 -7.29
N HIS A 453 19.48 0.53 -7.09
CA HIS A 453 18.32 0.84 -6.26
C HIS A 453 18.69 0.94 -4.77
N GLY A 454 19.61 0.10 -4.30
CA GLY A 454 20.16 0.22 -2.96
C GLY A 454 20.91 1.52 -2.73
N ALA A 455 21.69 2.00 -3.72
CA ALA A 455 22.34 3.31 -3.66
C ALA A 455 21.33 4.46 -3.61
N ILE A 456 20.25 4.40 -4.39
CA ILE A 456 19.15 5.38 -4.36
C ILE A 456 18.52 5.44 -2.96
N LEU A 457 18.28 4.30 -2.31
CA LEU A 457 17.74 4.22 -0.95
C LEU A 457 18.69 4.86 0.08
N VAL A 458 19.99 4.55 0.02
CA VAL A 458 20.99 5.11 0.95
C VAL A 458 21.14 6.62 0.76
N ILE A 459 21.31 7.09 -0.49
CA ILE A 459 21.50 8.51 -0.81
C ILE A 459 20.28 9.33 -0.40
N SER A 460 19.07 8.85 -0.73
CA SER A 460 17.83 9.53 -0.34
C SER A 460 17.65 9.58 1.18
N ASN A 461 18.03 8.53 1.91
CA ASN A 461 18.02 8.53 3.37
C ASN A 461 18.99 9.55 3.96
N LEU A 462 20.20 9.67 3.41
CA LEU A 462 21.19 10.65 3.86
C LEU A 462 20.66 12.08 3.69
N ILE A 463 20.12 12.39 2.50
CA ILE A 463 19.52 13.70 2.22
C ILE A 463 18.35 13.99 3.17
N PHE A 464 17.46 13.01 3.37
CA PHE A 464 16.36 13.14 4.32
C PHE A 464 16.85 13.45 5.73
N CYS A 465 17.81 12.68 6.24
CA CYS A 465 18.34 12.86 7.59
C CYS A 465 18.98 14.24 7.81
N LEU A 466 19.65 14.78 6.79
CA LEU A 466 20.27 16.11 6.85
C LEU A 466 19.24 17.24 6.80
N MET A 467 18.21 17.11 5.95
CA MET A 467 17.27 18.21 5.68
C MET A 467 16.05 18.22 6.61
N ILE A 468 15.61 17.06 7.10
CA ILE A 468 14.33 16.97 7.81
C ILE A 468 14.37 17.67 9.16
N ARG A 469 13.38 18.55 9.38
CA ARG A 469 13.01 19.06 10.69
C ARG A 469 11.54 18.72 10.88
N ALA A 470 11.25 17.64 11.61
CA ALA A 470 9.88 17.20 11.90
C ALA A 470 9.26 18.10 12.98
N LYS A 471 9.01 19.34 12.58
CA LYS A 471 8.24 20.36 13.30
C LYS A 471 7.25 20.97 12.30
N PRO A 472 6.13 21.51 12.79
CA PRO A 472 5.18 22.19 11.92
C PRO A 472 5.86 23.31 11.13
N ALA A 473 5.65 23.36 9.81
CA ALA A 473 6.25 24.38 8.97
C ALA A 473 5.65 25.77 9.26
N LYS A 474 6.42 26.84 9.02
CA LYS A 474 5.95 28.23 9.26
C LYS A 474 4.64 28.56 8.54
N PHE A 475 4.46 28.07 7.30
CA PHE A 475 3.23 28.27 6.53
C PHE A 475 2.00 27.58 7.13
N THR A 476 2.17 26.73 8.15
CA THR A 476 1.10 26.07 8.89
C THR A 476 0.65 26.84 10.13
N GLU A 477 1.39 27.87 10.55
CA GLU A 477 1.00 28.71 11.69
C GLU A 477 -0.15 29.64 11.29
N SER A 478 -1.19 29.77 12.12
CA SER A 478 -2.28 30.71 11.85
C SER A 478 -1.87 32.13 12.24
N ASN A 479 -2.47 33.16 11.62
CA ASN A 479 -2.26 34.56 11.99
C ASN A 479 -2.54 34.82 13.49
N ALA A 480 -3.44 34.07 14.13
CA ALA A 480 -3.71 34.20 15.57
C ALA A 480 -2.56 33.63 16.43
N THR A 481 -1.91 32.57 15.96
CA THR A 481 -0.76 31.95 16.63
C THR A 481 0.50 32.80 16.50
N LEU A 482 0.66 33.49 15.37
CA LEU A 482 1.72 34.48 15.16
C LEU A 482 1.52 35.71 16.06
N LYS A 483 0.28 36.23 16.15
CA LYS A 483 -0.04 37.35 17.07
C LYS A 483 0.18 37.00 18.54
N LEU A 484 -0.17 35.79 18.97
CA LEU A 484 0.11 35.32 20.35
C LEU A 484 1.61 35.26 20.63
N LYS A 485 2.42 34.74 19.70
CA LYS A 485 3.89 34.73 19.85
C LYS A 485 4.47 36.14 19.85
N GLU A 486 3.94 37.06 19.05
CA GLU A 486 4.36 38.47 19.06
C GLU A 486 4.00 39.16 20.40
N MET A 487 2.86 38.81 21.00
CA MET A 487 2.46 39.30 22.32
C MET A 487 3.25 38.68 23.48
N GLU A 488 3.78 37.45 23.33
CA GLU A 488 4.66 36.81 24.32
C GLU A 488 6.12 37.30 24.23
N LEU A 489 6.52 37.88 23.09
CA LEU A 489 7.85 38.44 22.84
C LEU A 489 7.98 39.93 23.20
N GLN A 490 6.85 40.62 23.38
CA GLN A 490 6.74 41.98 23.90
C GLN A 490 6.56 41.95 25.42
#